data_AF-A0A942A2R2-F1
#
_entry.id   AF-A0A942A2R2-F1
#
_cell.length_a   1.000
_cell.length_b   1.000
_cell.length_c   1.000
_cell.angle_alpha   90.00
_cell.angle_beta   90.00
_cell.angle_gamma   90.00
#
_symmetry.space_group_name_H-M   'P 1'
#
loop_
_entity.id
_entity.type
_entity.pdbx_description
1 polymer ?
#
loop_
_entity_poly.entity_id
_entity_poly.type
_entity_poly.pdbx_seq_one_letter_code
_entity_poly.pdbx_strand_id
1 'polypeptide(L)'
;MAMNRRSFLRTVGAAGVASGLLPMVRGRGLEAATGGSPLPWLAGDIRLDSNENPYGPSPEALKAIAGWYGEAGRYPDFVVRDLRAAVAKSLGVPEDALLFGCGSGELLKIAVEAFVAPDRHAVTASPTFETIQSRAT
;
A
#
# COMPACT_ATOMS: atom_id res chain seq x y z
N MET A 1 -8.19 -47.25 26.45
CA MET A 1 -9.35 -47.10 25.55
C MET A 1 -8.92 -47.51 24.14
N ALA A 2 -9.54 -48.54 23.55
CA ALA A 2 -9.18 -49.02 22.22
C ALA A 2 -9.72 -48.06 21.14
N MET A 3 -8.82 -47.53 20.30
CA MET A 3 -9.15 -46.62 19.20
C MET A 3 -9.79 -47.40 18.06
N ASN A 4 -10.98 -46.97 17.59
CA ASN A 4 -11.68 -47.65 16.49
C ASN A 4 -11.58 -46.86 15.18
N ARG A 5 -11.82 -47.52 14.05
CA ARG A 5 -11.68 -46.94 12.69
C ARG A 5 -12.48 -45.64 12.53
N ARG A 6 -13.63 -45.53 13.21
CA ARG A 6 -14.51 -44.35 13.16
C ARG A 6 -13.98 -43.18 13.99
N SER A 7 -13.35 -43.44 15.14
CA SER A 7 -12.66 -42.41 15.93
C SER A 7 -11.39 -41.94 15.24
N PHE A 8 -10.64 -42.85 14.62
CA PHE A 8 -9.44 -42.53 13.84
C PHE A 8 -9.77 -41.61 12.66
N LEU A 9 -10.77 -41.95 11.84
CA LEU A 9 -11.18 -41.13 10.69
C LEU A 9 -11.72 -39.76 11.10
N ARG A 10 -12.43 -39.64 12.23
CA ARG A 10 -12.86 -38.33 12.76
C ARG A 10 -11.68 -37.47 13.20
N THR A 11 -10.73 -38.04 13.93
CA THR A 11 -9.58 -37.29 14.44
C THR A 11 -8.63 -36.88 13.32
N VAL A 12 -8.31 -37.79 12.40
CA VAL A 12 -7.44 -37.50 11.24
C VAL A 12 -8.12 -36.56 10.25
N GLY A 13 -9.43 -36.74 10.00
CA GLY A 13 -10.19 -35.84 9.13
C GLY A 13 -10.30 -34.41 9.67
N ALA A 14 -10.59 -34.24 10.96
CA ALA A 14 -10.64 -32.93 11.59
C ALA A 14 -9.26 -32.25 11.64
N ALA A 15 -8.20 -33.01 11.96
CA ALA A 15 -6.83 -32.50 11.98
C ALA A 15 -6.32 -32.13 10.58
N GLY A 16 -6.68 -32.90 9.54
CA GLY A 16 -6.31 -32.63 8.15
C GLY A 16 -6.96 -31.36 7.60
N VAL A 17 -8.24 -31.14 7.87
CA VAL A 17 -8.95 -29.92 7.45
C VAL A 17 -8.40 -28.68 8.15
N ALA A 18 -8.16 -28.75 9.46
CA ALA A 18 -7.55 -27.65 10.21
C ALA A 18 -6.14 -27.31 9.67
N SER A 19 -5.31 -28.33 9.44
CA SER A 19 -3.95 -28.16 8.93
C SER A 19 -3.88 -27.63 7.50
N GLY A 20 -4.90 -27.90 6.66
CA GLY A 20 -4.96 -27.39 5.28
C GLY A 20 -5.50 -25.95 5.17
N LEU A 21 -6.44 -25.57 6.03
CA LEU A 21 -7.05 -24.23 6.00
C LEU A 21 -6.21 -23.18 6.73
N LEU A 22 -5.51 -23.56 7.80
CA LEU A 22 -4.70 -22.62 8.59
C LEU A 22 -3.59 -21.92 7.79
N PRO A 23 -2.82 -22.61 6.91
CA PRO A 23 -1.82 -21.95 6.05
C PRO A 23 -2.47 -21.05 5.00
N MET A 24 -3.66 -21.38 4.50
CA MET A 24 -4.33 -20.59 3.48
C MET A 24 -4.95 -19.30 4.05
N VAL A 25 -5.50 -19.38 5.26
CA VAL A 25 -6.02 -18.22 6.00
C VAL A 25 -4.87 -17.35 6.53
N ARG A 26 -3.77 -17.96 7.01
CA ARG A 26 -2.58 -17.22 7.46
C ARG A 26 -1.76 -16.64 6.32
N GLY A 27 -1.65 -17.32 5.18
CA GLY A 27 -0.82 -16.89 4.05
C GLY A 27 -1.28 -15.56 3.45
N ARG A 28 -2.60 -15.31 3.39
CA ARG A 28 -3.12 -14.00 2.94
C ARG A 28 -2.87 -12.86 3.91
N GLY A 29 -2.73 -13.15 5.21
CA GLY A 29 -2.50 -12.13 6.24
C GLY A 29 -1.02 -11.87 6.55
N LEU A 30 -0.16 -12.88 6.38
CA LEU A 30 1.27 -12.76 6.66
C LEU A 30 1.99 -11.92 5.60
N GLU A 31 1.69 -12.10 4.31
CA GLU A 31 2.28 -11.29 3.23
C GLU A 31 1.99 -9.79 3.43
N ALA A 32 0.78 -9.45 3.88
CA ALA A 32 0.42 -8.08 4.25
C ALA A 32 1.07 -7.61 5.57
N ALA A 33 1.35 -8.52 6.49
CA ALA A 33 1.94 -8.21 7.80
C ALA A 33 3.47 -8.13 7.79
N THR A 34 4.15 -8.77 6.84
CA THR A 34 5.62 -8.85 6.80
C THR A 34 6.27 -7.76 5.96
N GLY A 35 5.51 -7.01 5.15
CA GLY A 35 6.04 -5.87 4.40
C GLY A 35 7.22 -6.24 3.50
N GLY A 36 6.96 -7.03 2.46
CA GLY A 36 7.97 -7.42 1.47
C GLY A 36 9.02 -8.40 2.00
N SER A 37 9.91 -8.85 1.11
CA SER A 37 11.04 -9.71 1.48
C SER A 37 12.02 -8.93 2.37
N PRO A 38 12.41 -9.47 3.55
CA PRO A 38 13.42 -8.84 4.40
C PRO A 38 14.85 -8.95 3.82
N LEU A 39 15.02 -9.68 2.71
CA LEU A 39 16.30 -9.85 2.05
C LEU A 39 16.48 -8.80 0.95
N PRO A 40 17.70 -8.24 0.79
CA PRO A 40 17.98 -7.33 -0.30
C PRO A 40 17.79 -8.04 -1.65
N TRP A 41 17.20 -7.33 -2.61
CA TRP A 41 17.02 -7.80 -3.97
C TRP A 41 18.37 -8.15 -4.60
N LEU A 42 18.50 -9.36 -5.12
CA LEU A 42 19.68 -9.84 -5.83
C LEU A 42 19.51 -9.64 -7.33
N ALA A 43 20.65 -9.57 -8.04
CA ALA A 43 20.64 -9.52 -9.49
C ALA A 43 19.98 -10.77 -10.06
N GLY A 44 18.88 -10.59 -10.79
CA GLY A 44 18.08 -11.67 -11.38
C GLY A 44 16.75 -11.93 -10.69
N ASP A 45 16.48 -11.30 -9.53
CA ASP A 45 15.19 -11.42 -8.86
C ASP A 45 14.07 -10.76 -9.68
N ILE A 46 12.91 -11.43 -9.73
CA ILE A 46 11.69 -10.90 -10.34
C ILE A 46 10.87 -10.21 -9.25
N ARG A 47 10.77 -8.88 -9.31
CA ARG A 47 10.06 -8.05 -8.33
C ARG A 47 8.58 -7.91 -8.69
N LEU A 48 7.68 -8.48 -7.89
CA LEU A 48 6.22 -8.50 -8.13
C LEU A 48 5.37 -8.26 -6.87
N ASP A 49 5.96 -7.73 -5.80
CA ASP A 49 5.36 -7.65 -4.47
C ASP A 49 4.86 -6.24 -4.08
N SER A 50 5.20 -5.20 -4.86
CA SER A 50 5.01 -3.80 -4.45
C SER A 50 4.16 -2.96 -5.41
N ASN A 51 3.47 -3.58 -6.39
CA ASN A 51 2.68 -2.88 -7.43
C ASN A 51 3.49 -1.82 -8.23
N GLU A 52 4.80 -1.98 -8.32
CA GLU A 52 5.67 -1.09 -9.10
C GLU A 52 5.39 -1.23 -10.61
N ASN A 53 5.61 -0.15 -11.37
CA ASN A 53 5.50 -0.20 -12.81
C ASN A 53 6.77 -0.85 -13.41
N PRO A 54 6.67 -2.02 -14.08
CA PRO A 54 7.84 -2.72 -14.63
C PRO A 54 8.50 -1.99 -15.81
N TYR A 55 7.79 -1.04 -16.44
CA TYR A 55 8.33 -0.25 -17.56
C TYR A 55 9.15 0.96 -17.10
N GLY A 56 9.12 1.27 -15.81
CA GLY A 56 9.76 2.47 -15.26
C GLY A 56 9.05 3.77 -15.65
N PRO A 57 9.66 4.93 -15.31
CA PRO A 57 9.12 6.25 -15.65
C PRO A 57 9.19 6.53 -17.16
N SER A 58 8.38 7.49 -17.64
CA SER A 58 8.46 7.88 -19.05
C SER A 58 9.83 8.51 -19.39
N PRO A 59 10.29 8.41 -20.66
CA PRO A 59 11.53 9.06 -21.09
C PRO A 59 11.55 10.58 -20.83
N GLU A 60 10.41 11.25 -20.97
CA GLU A 60 10.25 12.69 -20.71
C GLU A 60 10.40 13.00 -19.22
N ALA A 61 9.85 12.15 -18.34
CA ALA A 61 10.00 12.30 -16.90
C ALA A 61 11.46 12.13 -16.47
N LEU A 62 12.17 11.13 -17.02
CA LEU A 62 13.60 10.93 -16.77
C LEU A 62 14.43 12.13 -17.21
N LYS A 63 14.13 12.70 -18.39
CA LYS A 63 14.79 13.91 -18.89
C LYS A 63 14.53 15.12 -17.98
N ALA A 64 13.30 15.31 -17.52
CA ALA A 64 12.94 16.40 -16.61
C ALA A 64 13.67 16.27 -15.26
N ILE A 65 13.71 15.07 -14.68
CA ILE A 65 14.44 14.78 -13.44
C ILE A 65 15.93 15.11 -13.59
N ALA A 66 16.57 14.61 -14.66
CA ALA A 66 17.98 14.87 -14.91
C ALA A 66 18.28 16.37 -15.10
N GLY A 67 17.38 17.10 -15.76
CA GLY A 67 17.50 18.55 -15.96
C GLY A 67 17.38 19.38 -14.68
N TRP A 68 16.74 18.86 -13.64
CA TRP A 68 16.51 19.57 -12.37
C TRP A 68 17.62 19.37 -11.33
N TYR A 69 18.58 18.48 -11.58
CA TYR A 69 19.57 18.09 -10.57
C TYR A 69 20.37 19.27 -10.00
N GLY A 70 20.72 20.27 -10.81
CA GLY A 70 21.45 21.47 -10.37
C GLY A 70 20.66 22.37 -9.44
N GLU A 71 19.33 22.32 -9.48
CA GLU A 71 18.42 23.15 -8.68
C GLU A 71 17.92 22.44 -7.41
N ALA A 72 18.28 21.17 -7.21
CA ALA A 72 17.78 20.35 -6.11
C ALA A 72 18.14 20.89 -4.70
N GLY A 73 19.10 21.83 -4.60
CA GLY A 73 19.44 22.52 -3.36
C GLY A 73 18.47 23.67 -2.99
N ARG A 74 17.45 23.93 -3.80
CA ARG A 74 16.43 24.97 -3.58
C ARG A 74 15.09 24.36 -3.20
N TYR A 75 14.30 25.10 -2.44
CA TYR A 75 12.91 24.71 -2.18
C TYR A 75 12.10 24.71 -3.48
N PRO A 76 11.21 23.73 -3.69
CA PRO A 76 10.55 23.50 -4.97
C PRO A 76 9.29 24.38 -5.17
N ASP A 77 9.12 25.47 -4.43
CA ASP A 77 7.86 26.23 -4.33
C ASP A 77 7.27 26.61 -5.70
N PHE A 78 8.12 27.07 -6.63
CA PHE A 78 7.70 27.42 -8.00
C PHE A 78 7.26 26.20 -8.80
N VAL A 79 7.93 25.05 -8.63
CA VAL A 79 7.60 23.79 -9.31
C VAL A 79 6.25 23.27 -8.85
N VAL A 80 5.97 23.37 -7.55
CA VAL A 80 4.69 22.94 -6.98
C VAL A 80 3.53 23.76 -7.53
N ARG A 81 3.73 25.07 -7.75
CA ARG A 81 2.73 25.93 -8.40
C ARG A 81 2.47 25.50 -9.84
N ASP A 82 3.51 25.27 -10.62
CA ASP A 82 3.35 24.91 -12.02
C ASP A 82 2.74 23.50 -12.18
N LEU A 83 3.10 22.55 -11.30
CA LEU A 83 2.46 21.24 -11.20
C LEU A 83 0.97 21.36 -10.85
N ARG A 84 0.62 22.22 -9.89
CA ARG A 84 -0.77 22.48 -9.49
C ARG A 84 -1.61 22.96 -10.67
N ALA A 85 -1.15 23.97 -11.39
CA ALA A 85 -1.85 24.47 -12.57
C ALA A 85 -2.03 23.39 -13.65
N ALA A 86 -0.98 22.59 -13.91
CA ALA A 86 -1.03 21.51 -14.91
C ALA A 86 -2.03 20.40 -14.52
N VAL A 87 -2.02 19.96 -13.26
CA VAL A 87 -2.93 18.93 -12.73
C VAL A 87 -4.37 19.44 -12.69
N ALA A 88 -4.59 20.67 -12.21
CA ALA A 88 -5.90 21.31 -12.17
C ALA A 88 -6.54 21.38 -13.56
N LYS A 89 -5.77 21.82 -14.56
CA LYS A 89 -6.20 21.83 -15.96
C LYS A 89 -6.52 20.44 -16.49
N SER A 90 -5.67 19.45 -16.20
CA SER A 90 -5.86 18.06 -16.64
C SER A 90 -7.14 17.43 -16.07
N LEU A 91 -7.43 17.72 -14.80
CA LEU A 91 -8.60 17.19 -14.09
C LEU A 91 -9.86 18.04 -14.26
N GLY A 92 -9.76 19.27 -14.78
CA GLY A 92 -10.88 20.20 -14.92
C GLY A 92 -11.40 20.73 -13.58
N VAL A 93 -10.52 20.90 -12.59
CA VAL A 93 -10.87 21.38 -11.23
C VAL A 93 -10.16 22.70 -10.91
N PRO A 94 -10.67 23.50 -9.96
CA PRO A 94 -9.94 24.64 -9.40
C PRO A 94 -8.61 24.24 -8.75
N GLU A 95 -7.61 25.13 -8.80
CA GLU A 95 -6.28 24.87 -8.22
C GLU A 95 -6.30 24.70 -6.68
N ASP A 96 -7.25 25.34 -6.00
CA ASP A 96 -7.46 25.27 -4.55
C ASP A 96 -8.18 23.97 -4.10
N ALA A 97 -8.70 23.18 -5.06
CA ALA A 97 -9.22 21.84 -4.80
C ALA A 97 -8.11 20.77 -4.69
N LEU A 98 -6.83 21.15 -4.87
CA LEU A 98 -5.70 20.21 -4.88
C LEU A 98 -4.86 20.32 -3.61
N LEU A 99 -4.47 19.17 -3.08
CA LEU A 99 -3.44 19.06 -2.03
C LEU A 99 -2.35 18.11 -2.53
N PHE A 100 -1.08 18.54 -2.42
CA PHE A 100 0.08 17.75 -2.82
C PHE A 100 0.81 17.23 -1.59
N GLY A 101 1.28 15.99 -1.66
CA GLY A 101 2.09 15.34 -0.63
C GLY A 101 3.13 14.43 -1.26
N CYS A 102 4.03 13.89 -0.43
CA CYS A 102 5.08 12.95 -0.80
C CYS A 102 4.51 11.53 -0.97
N GLY A 103 3.57 11.39 -1.91
CA GLY A 103 2.80 10.17 -2.16
C GLY A 103 1.43 10.17 -1.48
N SER A 104 0.50 9.40 -2.03
CA SER A 104 -0.89 9.35 -1.53
C SER A 104 -1.01 8.79 -0.11
N GLY A 105 -0.05 7.96 0.34
CA GLY A 105 -0.02 7.44 1.70
C GLY A 105 0.11 8.53 2.77
N GLU A 106 0.81 9.64 2.48
CA GLU A 106 0.84 10.81 3.38
C GLU A 106 -0.52 11.52 3.40
N LEU A 107 -1.14 11.72 2.24
CA LEU A 107 -2.45 12.38 2.12
C LEU A 107 -3.56 11.59 2.84
N LEU A 108 -3.50 10.25 2.81
CA LEU A 108 -4.42 9.41 3.59
C LEU A 108 -4.25 9.60 5.10
N LYS A 109 -3.01 9.78 5.59
CA LYS A 109 -2.75 10.06 7.02
C LYS A 109 -3.30 11.42 7.41
N ILE A 110 -3.03 12.45 6.61
CA ILE A 110 -3.56 13.82 6.81
C ILE A 110 -5.09 13.78 6.86
N ALA A 111 -5.74 13.01 5.97
CA ALA A 111 -7.19 12.88 5.98
C ALA A 111 -7.72 12.24 7.29
N VAL A 112 -7.06 11.20 7.79
CA VAL A 112 -7.43 10.61 9.09
C VAL A 112 -7.26 11.62 10.21
N GLU A 113 -6.11 12.30 10.29
CA GLU A 113 -5.81 13.28 11.33
C GLU A 113 -6.75 14.50 11.30
N ALA A 114 -7.25 14.89 10.13
CA ALA A 114 -8.18 16.02 9.99
C ALA A 114 -9.64 15.67 10.35
N PHE A 115 -10.09 14.44 10.06
CA PHE A 115 -11.51 14.09 10.08
C PHE A 115 -11.93 13.05 11.12
N VAL A 116 -11.00 12.22 11.61
CA VAL A 116 -11.29 11.19 12.63
C VAL A 116 -11.13 11.78 14.02
N ALA A 117 -12.03 11.42 14.93
CA ALA A 117 -12.05 11.85 16.33
C ALA A 117 -12.76 10.78 17.19
N PRO A 118 -12.70 10.86 18.53
CA PRO A 118 -13.38 9.89 19.41
C PRO A 118 -14.88 9.72 19.13
N ASP A 119 -15.54 10.75 18.60
CA ASP A 119 -16.95 10.79 18.21
C ASP A 119 -17.18 10.73 16.68
N ARG A 120 -16.11 10.63 15.88
CA ARG A 120 -16.15 10.58 14.41
C ARG A 120 -15.26 9.46 13.88
N HIS A 121 -15.88 8.36 13.47
CA HIS A 121 -15.16 7.16 13.05
C HIS A 121 -15.03 7.05 11.52
N ALA A 122 -13.92 6.46 11.06
CA ALA A 122 -13.76 6.07 9.67
C ALA A 122 -14.48 4.74 9.39
N VAL A 123 -15.12 4.62 8.23
CA VAL A 123 -15.74 3.38 7.74
C VAL A 123 -14.95 2.86 6.55
N THR A 124 -14.49 1.62 6.61
CA THR A 124 -13.66 0.99 5.58
C THR A 124 -14.11 -0.43 5.27
N ALA A 125 -13.89 -0.91 4.05
CA ALA A 125 -14.05 -2.32 3.71
C ALA A 125 -12.99 -3.20 4.41
N SER A 126 -13.28 -4.48 4.57
CA SER A 126 -12.32 -5.47 5.09
C SER A 126 -12.29 -6.70 4.18
N PRO A 127 -11.13 -7.06 3.57
CA PRO A 127 -9.82 -6.39 3.67
C PRO A 127 -9.70 -5.14 2.76
N THR A 128 -8.82 -4.21 3.13
CA THR A 128 -8.47 -3.02 2.33
C THR A 128 -7.04 -2.55 2.64
N PHE A 129 -6.60 -1.45 2.01
CA PHE A 129 -5.29 -0.83 2.27
C PHE A 129 -5.18 -0.29 3.70
N GLU A 130 -4.11 -0.65 4.38
CA GLU A 130 -3.94 -0.56 5.83
C GLU A 130 -3.77 0.85 6.39
N THR A 131 -3.44 1.84 5.55
CA THR A 131 -3.04 3.19 6.01
C THR A 131 -4.13 3.87 6.84
N ILE A 132 -5.41 3.74 6.47
CA ILE A 132 -6.52 4.36 7.23
C ILE A 132 -6.73 3.61 8.56
N GLN A 133 -6.81 2.28 8.52
CA GLN A 133 -7.09 1.44 9.69
C GLN A 133 -5.98 1.51 10.75
N SER A 134 -4.72 1.62 10.33
CA SER A 134 -3.57 1.74 11.25
C SER A 134 -3.49 3.09 11.96
N ARG A 135 -4.23 4.11 11.50
CA ARG A 135 -4.18 5.48 12.03
C ARG A 135 -5.46 5.90 12.75
N ALA A 136 -6.60 5.31 12.41
CA ALA A 136 -7.88 5.58 13.04
C ALA A 136 -8.02 4.77 14.35
N THR A 137 -7.28 5.16 15.39
CA THR A 137 -7.38 4.61 16.76
C THR A 137 -8.21 5.51 17.66
#